data_AF-A0A6N2CLH0-F1
#
_entry.id   AF-A0A6N2CLH0-F1
#
_cell.length_a   1.000
_cell.length_b   1.000
_cell.length_c   1.000
_cell.angle_alpha   90.00
_cell.angle_beta   90.00
_cell.angle_gamma   90.00
#
_symmetry.space_group_name_H-M   'P 1'
#
loop_
_entity.id
_entity.type
_entity.pdbx_description
1 polymer ?
#
loop_
_entity_poly.entity_id
_entity_poly.type
_entity_poly.pdbx_seq_one_letter_code
_entity_poly.pdbx_strand_id
1 'polypeptide(L)'
;MKTIHFLILLAFGCCAAGLSAAERHAHFEGKPAPTLEQALQNLAEYNQKLAAQLEKAELSADDILEIHQLSYTLENALETFAREQARAAELLEEMHVASEMGQRAVIKSSGQAYLKAVGPLLPASGKDVCKDVCKAACSDACKDECKAACSDACSDACKAACSAACKAACSNACSDACLCAAPVSCCAK
;
A
#
# COMPACT_ATOMS: atom_id res chain seq x y z
N MET A 1 -5.04 -20.40 -69.21
CA MET A 1 -4.26 -21.16 -70.22
C MET A 1 -2.83 -21.32 -69.72
N LYS A 2 -2.34 -22.57 -69.76
CA LYS A 2 -0.96 -23.05 -69.54
C LYS A 2 -0.51 -23.26 -68.09
N THR A 3 -1.03 -24.38 -67.56
CA THR A 3 -0.36 -25.33 -66.67
C THR A 3 1.05 -25.70 -67.13
N ILE A 4 2.02 -25.77 -66.20
CA ILE A 4 3.18 -26.68 -66.32
C ILE A 4 3.39 -27.34 -64.95
N HIS A 5 3.14 -28.64 -64.93
CA HIS A 5 3.43 -29.55 -63.83
C HIS A 5 4.92 -29.91 -63.88
N PHE A 6 5.60 -29.88 -62.73
CA PHE A 6 6.84 -30.62 -62.55
C PHE A 6 6.72 -31.47 -61.28
N LEU A 7 6.39 -32.75 -61.48
CA LEU A 7 6.49 -33.82 -60.50
C LEU A 7 7.97 -34.19 -60.35
N ILE A 8 8.56 -33.94 -59.19
CA ILE A 8 9.78 -34.63 -58.75
C ILE A 8 9.45 -35.33 -57.45
N LEU A 9 9.32 -36.65 -57.55
CA LEU A 9 9.22 -37.58 -56.44
C LEU A 9 10.66 -37.97 -56.06
N LEU A 10 11.09 -37.59 -54.86
CA LEU A 10 12.37 -38.04 -54.29
C LEU A 10 12.11 -38.50 -52.86
N ALA A 11 11.77 -39.78 -52.74
CA ALA A 11 11.75 -40.48 -51.47
C ALA A 11 13.17 -40.94 -51.16
N PHE A 12 13.81 -40.35 -50.16
CA PHE A 12 14.96 -40.97 -49.50
C PHE A 12 15.14 -40.46 -48.07
N GLY A 13 15.20 -41.41 -47.13
CA GLY A 13 16.03 -41.27 -45.94
C GLY A 13 15.36 -40.71 -44.68
N CYS A 14 14.74 -41.60 -43.91
CA CYS A 14 14.60 -41.42 -42.46
C CYS A 14 16.01 -41.26 -41.86
N CYS A 15 16.28 -40.09 -41.28
CA CYS A 15 17.35 -39.90 -40.30
C CYS A 15 16.76 -39.09 -39.15
N ALA A 16 16.31 -39.81 -38.11
CA ALA A 16 16.01 -39.22 -36.81
C ALA A 16 17.33 -38.88 -36.11
N ALA A 17 17.65 -37.60 -35.99
CA ALA A 17 18.59 -37.07 -35.00
C ALA A 17 18.36 -35.57 -34.83
N GLY A 18 18.14 -35.14 -33.59
CA GLY A 18 18.20 -33.72 -33.21
C GLY A 18 16.86 -33.13 -32.77
N LEU A 19 16.48 -33.46 -31.54
CA LEU A 19 15.49 -32.73 -30.75
C LEU A 19 15.87 -31.23 -30.72
N SER A 20 15.13 -30.40 -31.42
CA SER A 20 15.07 -28.96 -31.16
C SER A 20 13.60 -28.58 -31.02
N ALA A 21 12.96 -29.14 -30.00
CA ALA A 21 11.93 -28.37 -29.32
C ALA A 21 12.67 -27.22 -28.68
N ALA A 22 12.76 -26.10 -29.41
CA ALA A 22 13.25 -24.84 -28.89
C ALA A 22 12.64 -24.68 -27.50
N GLU A 23 13.50 -24.63 -26.50
CA GLU A 23 13.17 -24.31 -25.13
C GLU A 23 12.39 -23.00 -25.20
N ARG A 24 11.05 -23.11 -25.20
CA ARG A 24 10.16 -21.96 -25.17
C ARG A 24 10.49 -21.33 -23.84
N HIS A 25 11.35 -20.32 -23.87
CA HIS A 25 11.70 -19.51 -22.72
C HIS A 25 10.36 -19.13 -22.09
N ALA A 26 10.14 -19.57 -20.85
CA ALA A 26 8.90 -19.28 -20.15
C ALA A 26 8.79 -17.75 -20.06
N HIS A 27 7.86 -17.18 -20.82
CA HIS A 27 7.60 -15.75 -20.74
C HIS A 27 7.13 -15.47 -19.31
N PHE A 28 7.85 -14.58 -18.63
CA PHE A 28 7.48 -14.16 -17.30
C PHE A 28 6.21 -13.33 -17.39
N GLU A 29 5.22 -13.62 -16.54
CA GLU A 29 4.01 -12.81 -16.46
C GLU A 29 4.19 -11.73 -15.40
N GLY A 30 4.25 -10.47 -15.84
CA GLY A 30 4.30 -9.31 -14.95
C GLY A 30 3.07 -9.23 -14.05
N LYS A 31 3.20 -8.56 -12.90
CA LYS A 31 2.08 -8.32 -11.98
C LYS A 31 0.97 -7.54 -12.74
N PRO A 32 -0.30 -7.96 -12.66
CA PRO A 32 -1.38 -7.28 -13.36
C PRO A 32 -1.67 -5.91 -12.73
N ALA A 33 -2.27 -5.02 -13.53
CA ALA A 33 -2.71 -3.68 -13.11
C ALA A 33 -4.10 -3.34 -13.70
N PRO A 34 -5.20 -3.99 -13.27
CA PRO A 34 -6.53 -3.76 -13.85
C PRO A 34 -7.14 -2.38 -13.58
N THR A 35 -6.62 -1.60 -12.62
CA THR A 35 -7.11 -0.24 -12.32
C THR A 35 -5.99 0.80 -12.36
N LEU A 36 -6.35 2.08 -12.50
CA LEU A 36 -5.38 3.17 -12.48
C LEU A 36 -4.59 3.19 -11.16
N GLU A 37 -5.25 2.96 -10.01
CA GLU A 37 -4.59 2.94 -8.71
C GLU A 37 -3.53 1.83 -8.64
N GLN A 38 -3.85 0.64 -9.14
CA GLN A 38 -2.92 -0.48 -9.17
C GLN A 38 -1.78 -0.26 -10.18
N ALA A 39 -2.06 0.37 -11.32
CA ALA A 39 -1.03 0.78 -12.26
C ALA A 39 -0.07 1.78 -11.63
N LEU A 40 -0.57 2.84 -10.99
CA LEU A 40 0.26 3.83 -10.29
C LEU A 40 1.08 3.21 -9.16
N GLN A 41 0.50 2.29 -8.40
CA GLN A 41 1.21 1.53 -7.35
C GLN A 41 2.34 0.67 -7.95
N ASN A 42 2.06 -0.08 -9.03
CA ASN A 42 3.06 -0.89 -9.70
C ASN A 42 4.16 -0.02 -10.31
N LEU A 43 3.81 1.11 -10.95
CA LEU A 43 4.79 2.07 -11.47
C LEU A 43 5.68 2.61 -10.35
N ALA A 44 5.11 3.02 -9.21
CA ALA A 44 5.87 3.55 -8.09
C ALA A 44 6.82 2.49 -7.50
N GLU A 45 6.31 1.30 -7.20
CA GLU A 45 7.08 0.22 -6.58
C GLU A 45 8.18 -0.32 -7.52
N TYR A 46 7.84 -0.59 -8.78
CA TYR A 46 8.77 -1.26 -9.71
C TYR A 46 9.77 -0.29 -10.32
N ASN A 47 9.46 1.01 -10.44
CA ASN A 47 10.49 2.00 -10.79
C ASN A 47 11.53 2.17 -9.68
N GLN A 48 11.17 2.04 -8.40
CA GLN A 48 12.16 2.03 -7.31
C GLN A 48 13.11 0.83 -7.41
N LYS A 49 12.57 -0.36 -7.71
CA LYS A 49 13.37 -1.58 -7.91
C LYS A 49 14.28 -1.44 -9.13
N LEU A 50 13.74 -0.95 -10.25
CA LEU A 50 14.52 -0.70 -11.45
C LEU A 50 15.63 0.31 -11.19
N ALA A 51 15.34 1.42 -10.51
CA ALA A 51 16.35 2.41 -10.14
C ALA A 51 17.48 1.77 -9.33
N ALA A 52 17.15 0.94 -8.33
CA ALA A 52 18.17 0.23 -7.54
C ALA A 52 19.06 -0.71 -8.37
N GLN A 53 18.50 -1.37 -9.40
CA GLN A 53 19.30 -2.18 -10.33
C GLN A 53 20.25 -1.33 -11.17
N LEU A 54 19.81 -0.15 -11.60
CA LEU A 54 20.59 0.77 -12.44
C LEU A 54 21.72 1.50 -11.69
N GLU A 55 21.73 1.49 -10.36
CA GLU A 55 22.84 2.04 -9.56
C GLU A 55 24.09 1.11 -9.53
N LYS A 56 23.97 -0.12 -10.03
CA LYS A 56 25.10 -1.07 -10.09
C LYS A 56 26.12 -0.59 -11.13
N ALA A 57 27.41 -0.68 -10.81
CA ALA A 57 28.48 -0.29 -11.71
C ALA A 57 28.53 -1.13 -13.00
N GLU A 58 28.19 -2.42 -12.88
CA GLU A 58 28.09 -3.38 -13.99
C GLU A 58 26.86 -4.26 -13.75
N LEU A 59 26.19 -4.68 -14.82
CA LEU A 59 25.03 -5.58 -14.75
C LEU A 59 25.46 -7.02 -15.04
N SER A 60 25.25 -7.90 -14.08
CA SER A 60 25.40 -9.35 -14.29
C SER A 60 24.26 -9.92 -15.13
N ALA A 61 24.40 -11.17 -15.58
CA ALA A 61 23.33 -11.87 -16.29
C ALA A 61 22.05 -11.98 -15.45
N ASP A 62 22.18 -12.18 -14.14
CA ASP A 62 21.05 -12.25 -13.22
C ASP A 62 20.36 -10.89 -13.07
N ASP A 63 21.14 -9.79 -13.03
CA ASP A 63 20.58 -8.43 -12.97
C ASP A 63 19.78 -8.09 -14.23
N ILE A 64 20.27 -8.51 -15.41
CA ILE A 64 19.56 -8.34 -16.68
C ILE A 64 18.26 -9.15 -16.68
N LEU A 65 18.28 -10.37 -16.15
CA LEU A 65 17.08 -11.20 -16.02
C LEU A 65 16.07 -10.55 -15.06
N GLU A 66 16.52 -9.99 -13.94
CA GLU A 66 15.66 -9.29 -12.99
C GLU A 66 15.05 -8.03 -13.63
N ILE A 67 15.85 -7.21 -14.32
CA ILE A 67 15.36 -6.03 -15.07
C ILE A 67 14.30 -6.44 -16.09
N HIS A 68 14.50 -7.55 -16.79
CA HIS A 68 13.53 -8.08 -17.74
C HIS A 68 12.21 -8.50 -17.05
N GLN A 69 12.26 -9.10 -15.86
CA GLN A 69 11.05 -9.43 -15.09
C GLN A 69 10.34 -8.17 -14.56
N LEU A 70 11.10 -7.16 -14.12
CA LEU A 70 10.55 -5.88 -13.70
C LEU A 70 9.83 -5.19 -14.87
N SER A 71 10.39 -5.27 -16.10
CA SER A 71 9.82 -4.61 -17.28
C SER A 71 8.43 -5.12 -17.62
N TYR A 72 8.15 -6.42 -17.49
CA TYR A 72 6.80 -6.95 -17.71
C TYR A 72 5.74 -6.33 -16.79
N THR A 73 6.09 -6.10 -15.52
CA THR A 73 5.15 -5.46 -14.58
C THR A 73 4.94 -3.98 -14.91
N LEU A 74 6.01 -3.30 -15.30
CA LEU A 74 5.95 -1.90 -15.73
C LEU A 74 5.14 -1.75 -17.02
N GLU A 75 5.28 -2.66 -17.98
CA GLU A 75 4.50 -2.70 -19.22
C GLU A 75 3.00 -2.83 -18.95
N ASN A 76 2.60 -3.82 -18.14
CA ASN A 76 1.19 -3.99 -17.73
C ASN A 76 0.62 -2.72 -17.07
N ALA A 77 1.42 -2.05 -16.25
CA ALA A 77 1.02 -0.83 -15.57
C ALA A 77 0.91 0.36 -16.55
N LEU A 78 1.88 0.53 -17.45
CA LEU A 78 1.88 1.57 -18.48
C LEU A 78 0.72 1.41 -19.47
N GLU A 79 0.37 0.18 -19.84
CA GLU A 79 -0.79 -0.10 -20.69
C GLU A 79 -2.09 0.38 -20.05
N THR A 80 -2.31 0.04 -18.78
CA THR A 80 -3.48 0.54 -18.04
C THR A 80 -3.44 2.05 -17.88
N PHE A 81 -2.29 2.63 -17.54
CA PHE A 81 -2.16 4.07 -17.42
C PHE A 81 -2.54 4.79 -18.73
N ALA A 82 -2.04 4.30 -19.87
CA ALA A 82 -2.34 4.86 -21.18
C ALA A 82 -3.83 4.77 -21.52
N ARG A 83 -4.48 3.64 -21.23
CA ARG A 83 -5.93 3.46 -21.42
C ARG A 83 -6.75 4.43 -20.59
N GLU A 84 -6.41 4.60 -19.30
CA GLU A 84 -7.15 5.50 -18.41
C GLU A 84 -6.89 6.98 -18.75
N GLN A 85 -5.70 7.32 -19.24
CA GLN A 85 -5.42 8.65 -19.80
C GLN A 85 -6.29 8.93 -21.04
N ALA A 86 -6.39 7.97 -21.96
CA ALA A 86 -7.24 8.10 -23.16
C ALA A 86 -8.70 8.33 -22.77
N ARG A 87 -9.21 7.56 -21.79
CA ARG A 87 -10.55 7.76 -21.23
C ARG A 87 -10.74 9.15 -20.63
N ALA A 88 -9.74 9.69 -19.92
CA ALA A 88 -9.83 11.04 -19.39
C ALA A 88 -9.93 12.09 -20.51
N ALA A 89 -9.18 11.92 -21.60
CA ALA A 89 -9.28 12.79 -22.77
C ALA A 89 -10.67 12.74 -23.43
N GLU A 90 -11.26 11.56 -23.57
CA GLU A 90 -12.63 11.39 -24.09
C GLU A 90 -13.68 12.09 -23.21
N LEU A 91 -13.58 11.96 -21.88
CA LEU A 91 -14.49 12.63 -20.95
C LEU A 91 -14.36 14.16 -20.99
N LEU A 92 -13.13 14.66 -21.19
CA LEU A 92 -12.89 16.09 -21.34
C LEU A 92 -13.50 16.62 -22.64
N GLU A 93 -13.35 15.87 -23.74
CA GLU A 93 -13.92 16.22 -25.03
C GLU A 93 -15.46 16.22 -24.99
N GLU A 94 -16.08 15.21 -24.35
CA GLU A 94 -17.53 15.18 -24.15
C GLU A 94 -18.02 16.42 -23.40
N MET A 95 -17.31 16.82 -22.33
CA MET A 95 -17.62 18.02 -21.57
C MET A 95 -17.47 19.28 -22.42
N HIS A 96 -16.41 19.36 -23.22
CA HIS A 96 -16.13 20.48 -24.12
C HIS A 96 -17.25 20.65 -25.15
N VAL A 97 -17.57 19.60 -25.90
CA VAL A 97 -18.62 19.59 -26.92
C VAL A 97 -20.00 19.90 -26.30
N ALA A 98 -20.30 19.35 -25.11
CA ALA A 98 -21.51 19.66 -24.38
C ALA A 98 -21.60 21.15 -23.97
N SER A 99 -20.46 21.78 -23.67
CA SER A 99 -20.38 23.20 -23.33
C SER A 99 -20.73 24.11 -24.51
N GLU A 100 -20.31 23.74 -25.72
CA GLU A 100 -20.64 24.45 -26.96
C GLU A 100 -22.14 24.38 -27.28
N MET A 101 -22.78 23.26 -26.91
CA MET A 101 -24.21 23.04 -27.11
C MET A 101 -25.09 23.51 -25.94
N GLY A 102 -24.50 24.05 -24.86
CA GLY A 102 -25.25 24.47 -23.67
C GLY A 102 -25.92 23.33 -22.88
N GLN A 103 -25.42 22.09 -23.01
CA GLN A 103 -26.00 20.89 -22.37
C GLN A 103 -25.59 20.77 -20.89
N ARG A 104 -26.19 21.61 -20.03
CA ARG A 104 -25.81 21.77 -18.61
C ARG A 104 -25.66 20.47 -17.80
N ALA A 105 -26.52 19.49 -18.03
CA ALA A 105 -26.46 18.20 -17.33
C ALA A 105 -25.23 17.39 -17.76
N VAL A 106 -24.97 17.30 -19.07
CA VAL A 106 -23.83 16.57 -19.64
C VAL A 106 -22.52 17.22 -19.22
N ILE A 107 -22.43 18.56 -19.26
CA ILE A 107 -21.25 19.31 -18.77
C ILE A 107 -20.92 18.92 -17.33
N LYS A 108 -21.93 18.86 -16.45
CA LYS A 108 -21.71 18.49 -15.04
C LYS A 108 -21.26 17.04 -14.89
N SER A 109 -21.92 16.09 -15.56
CA SER A 109 -21.62 14.67 -15.40
C SER A 109 -20.25 14.31 -15.99
N SER A 110 -19.96 14.74 -17.23
CA SER A 110 -18.68 14.48 -17.90
C SER A 110 -17.52 15.21 -17.21
N GLY A 111 -17.72 16.46 -16.78
CA GLY A 111 -16.71 17.21 -16.01
C GLY A 111 -16.38 16.56 -14.67
N GLN A 112 -17.37 16.05 -13.93
CA GLN A 112 -17.14 15.30 -12.69
C GLN A 112 -16.40 13.98 -12.95
N ALA A 113 -16.77 13.26 -14.00
CA ALA A 113 -16.11 12.02 -14.39
C ALA A 113 -14.65 12.28 -14.80
N TYR A 114 -14.39 13.34 -15.58
CA TYR A 114 -13.05 13.79 -15.94
C TYR A 114 -12.20 14.08 -14.71
N LEU A 115 -12.70 14.91 -13.78
CA LEU A 115 -11.97 15.26 -12.55
C LEU A 115 -11.64 14.02 -11.71
N LYS A 116 -12.55 13.05 -11.65
CA LYS A 116 -12.29 11.77 -10.98
C LYS A 116 -11.20 10.96 -11.68
N ALA A 117 -11.21 10.93 -13.02
CA ALA A 117 -10.23 10.18 -13.81
C ALA A 117 -8.81 10.77 -13.71
N VAL A 118 -8.68 12.09 -13.74
CA VAL A 118 -7.34 12.75 -13.66
C VAL A 118 -6.85 12.97 -12.24
N GLY A 119 -7.73 12.94 -11.23
CA GLY A 119 -7.37 13.18 -9.83
C GLY A 119 -6.14 12.39 -9.35
N PRO A 120 -6.07 11.06 -9.57
CA PRO A 120 -4.91 10.25 -9.19
C PRO A 120 -3.60 10.60 -9.92
N LEU A 121 -3.66 11.30 -11.06
CA LEU A 121 -2.51 11.69 -11.87
C LEU A 121 -1.89 13.02 -11.42
N LEU A 122 -2.63 13.80 -10.65
CA LEU A 122 -2.20 15.12 -10.19
C LEU A 122 -1.47 15.00 -8.85
N PRO A 123 -0.44 15.82 -8.63
CA PRO A 123 0.17 15.89 -7.30
C PRO A 123 -0.88 16.31 -6.28
N ALA A 124 -0.85 15.71 -5.09
CA ALA A 124 -1.71 16.11 -3.98
C ALA A 124 -1.54 17.62 -3.75
N SER A 125 -2.67 18.34 -3.65
CA SER A 125 -2.60 19.78 -3.41
C SER A 125 -1.93 20.05 -2.06
N GLY A 126 -1.30 21.21 -1.89
CA GLY A 126 -0.68 21.58 -0.60
C GLY A 126 -1.66 21.57 0.57
N LYS A 127 -2.97 21.71 0.32
CA LYS A 127 -4.03 21.56 1.32
C LYS A 127 -4.27 20.11 1.72
N ASP A 128 -4.25 19.18 0.76
CA ASP A 128 -4.44 17.75 1.02
C ASP A 128 -3.22 17.17 1.75
N VAL A 129 -2.02 17.55 1.31
CA VAL A 129 -0.77 17.24 2.02
C VAL A 129 -0.79 17.80 3.45
N CYS A 130 -1.19 19.06 3.63
CA CYS A 130 -1.32 19.66 4.96
C CYS A 130 -2.35 18.92 5.83
N LYS A 131 -3.49 18.51 5.26
CA LYS A 131 -4.53 17.77 5.98
C LYS A 131 -4.05 16.38 6.41
N ASP A 132 -3.39 15.64 5.53
CA ASP A 132 -2.93 14.28 5.81
C ASP A 132 -1.74 14.29 6.78
N VAL A 133 -0.80 15.24 6.63
CA VAL A 133 0.29 15.48 7.59
C VAL A 133 -0.28 15.90 8.94
N CYS A 134 -1.23 16.83 9.00
CA CYS A 134 -1.89 17.23 10.26
C CYS A 134 -2.66 16.06 10.89
N LYS A 135 -3.32 15.21 10.11
CA LYS A 135 -4.07 14.08 10.63
C LYS A 135 -3.16 12.99 11.19
N ALA A 136 -2.09 12.64 10.48
CA ALA A 136 -1.10 11.68 10.94
C ALA A 136 -0.40 12.22 12.20
N ALA A 137 0.15 13.43 12.14
CA ALA A 137 0.82 14.05 13.27
C ALA A 137 -0.09 14.20 14.50
N CYS A 138 -1.36 14.60 14.31
CA CYS A 138 -2.32 14.74 15.41
C CYS A 138 -2.77 13.38 15.97
N SER A 139 -2.94 12.36 15.13
CA SER A 139 -3.32 11.02 15.59
C SER A 139 -2.19 10.31 16.32
N ASP A 140 -0.96 10.43 15.84
CA ASP A 140 0.21 9.78 16.43
C ASP A 140 0.59 10.48 17.74
N ALA A 141 0.66 11.83 17.75
CA ALA A 141 0.85 12.59 18.98
C ALA A 141 -0.27 12.30 20.00
N CYS A 142 -1.55 12.34 19.61
CA CYS A 142 -2.65 12.06 20.52
C CYS A 142 -2.60 10.63 21.07
N LYS A 143 -2.22 9.63 20.26
CA LYS A 143 -2.13 8.24 20.70
C LYS A 143 -0.97 8.02 21.66
N ASP A 144 0.19 8.61 21.39
CA ASP A 144 1.39 8.42 22.20
C ASP A 144 1.31 9.21 23.51
N GLU A 145 0.89 10.49 23.47
CA GLU A 145 0.62 11.28 24.69
C GLU A 145 -0.51 10.67 25.51
N CYS A 146 -1.63 10.25 24.91
CA CYS A 146 -2.76 9.69 25.66
C CYS A 146 -2.40 8.34 26.30
N LYS A 147 -1.59 7.51 25.62
CA LYS A 147 -1.16 6.22 26.17
C LYS A 147 -0.16 6.41 27.31
N ALA A 148 0.81 7.32 27.16
CA ALA A 148 1.75 7.66 28.22
C ALA A 148 1.01 8.25 29.43
N ALA A 149 0.20 9.29 29.22
CA ALA A 149 -0.55 9.96 30.27
C ALA A 149 -1.52 9.01 31.00
N CYS A 150 -2.21 8.12 30.28
CA CYS A 150 -3.14 7.17 30.89
C CYS A 150 -2.42 6.07 31.70
N SER A 151 -1.27 5.58 31.23
CA SER A 151 -0.46 4.59 31.94
C SER A 151 0.16 5.16 33.22
N ASP A 152 0.69 6.37 33.13
CA ASP A 152 1.31 7.07 34.27
C ASP A 152 0.26 7.44 35.31
N ALA A 153 -0.87 8.04 34.88
CA ALA A 153 -1.98 8.36 35.78
C ALA A 153 -2.57 7.12 36.47
N CYS A 154 -2.73 6.00 35.74
CA CYS A 154 -3.22 4.74 36.31
C CYS A 154 -2.24 4.14 37.34
N SER A 155 -0.94 4.19 37.03
CA SER A 155 0.12 3.66 37.90
C SER A 155 0.29 4.49 39.17
N ASP A 156 0.23 5.82 39.06
CA ASP A 156 0.35 6.73 40.19
C ASP A 156 -0.90 6.71 41.07
N ALA A 157 -2.10 6.67 40.46
CA ALA A 157 -3.35 6.49 41.19
C ALA A 157 -3.38 5.15 41.93
N CYS A 158 -2.91 4.06 41.30
CA CYS A 158 -2.84 2.73 41.92
C CYS A 158 -1.83 2.69 43.08
N LYS A 159 -0.64 3.28 42.92
CA LYS A 159 0.36 3.39 44.01
C LYS A 159 -0.15 4.25 45.17
N ALA A 160 -0.78 5.38 44.88
CA ALA A 160 -1.36 6.26 45.89
C ALA A 160 -2.51 5.58 46.65
N ALA A 161 -3.44 4.93 45.93
CA ALA A 161 -4.54 4.19 46.53
C ALA A 161 -4.05 3.00 47.36
N CYS A 162 -3.09 2.23 46.85
CA CYS A 162 -2.55 1.06 47.54
C CYS A 162 -1.78 1.44 48.80
N SER A 163 -0.94 2.48 48.76
CA SER A 163 -0.22 2.98 49.95
C SER A 163 -1.15 3.58 51.00
N ALA A 164 -2.19 4.33 50.59
CA ALA A 164 -3.22 4.82 51.49
C ALA A 164 -4.01 3.69 52.15
N ALA A 165 -4.43 2.68 51.36
CA ALA A 165 -5.13 1.51 51.85
C ALA A 165 -4.27 0.68 52.81
N CYS A 166 -2.99 0.48 52.49
CA CYS A 166 -2.05 -0.24 53.35
C CYS A 166 -1.80 0.51 54.68
N LYS A 167 -1.65 1.83 54.63
CA LYS A 167 -1.48 2.67 55.84
C LYS A 167 -2.72 2.68 56.72
N ALA A 168 -3.91 2.74 56.12
CA ALA A 168 -5.19 2.65 56.83
C ALA A 168 -5.38 1.26 57.46
N ALA A 169 -5.13 0.18 56.70
CA ALA A 169 -5.20 -1.18 57.19
C ALA A 169 -4.21 -1.44 58.34
N CYS A 170 -2.97 -0.95 58.22
CA CYS A 170 -1.94 -1.10 59.25
C CYS A 170 -2.27 -0.30 60.52
N SER A 171 -2.80 0.93 60.39
CA SER A 171 -3.19 1.75 61.54
C SER A 171 -4.41 1.17 62.26
N ASN A 172 -5.39 0.63 61.52
CA ASN A 172 -6.58 0.02 62.09
C ASN A 172 -6.26 -1.33 62.74
N ALA A 173 -5.44 -2.18 62.12
CA ALA A 173 -4.99 -3.44 62.72
C ALA A 173 -4.19 -3.20 64.02
N CYS A 174 -3.37 -2.15 64.07
CA CYS A 174 -2.60 -1.79 65.26
C CYS A 174 -3.48 -1.18 66.36
N SER A 175 -4.57 -0.48 65.99
CA SER A 175 -5.54 0.10 66.93
C SER A 175 -6.52 -0.95 67.47
N ASP A 176 -6.99 -1.87 66.62
CA ASP A 176 -7.90 -2.96 67.00
C ASP A 176 -7.20 -4.01 67.87
N ALA A 177 -5.92 -4.30 67.60
CA ALA A 177 -5.09 -5.11 68.49
C ALA A 177 -4.92 -4.47 69.89
N CYS A 178 -4.93 -3.12 69.96
CA CYS A 178 -4.89 -2.39 71.22
C CYS A 178 -6.26 -2.34 71.95
N LEU A 179 -7.38 -2.38 71.23
CA LEU A 179 -8.73 -2.29 71.80
C LEU A 179 -9.32 -3.65 72.21
N CYS A 180 -8.86 -4.76 71.63
CA CYS A 180 -9.29 -6.12 72.00
C CYS A 180 -8.50 -6.75 73.17
N ALA A 181 -7.47 -6.08 73.70
CA ALA A 181 -6.56 -6.64 74.72
C ALA A 181 -6.73 -6.07 76.15
N ALA A 182 -7.90 -5.51 76.52
CA ALA A 182 -8.17 -5.14 77.91
C ALA A 182 -9.63 -5.42 78.29
N PRO A 183 -9.89 -6.19 79.37
CA PRO A 183 -9.54 -5.68 80.70
C PRO A 183 -8.94 -6.69 81.71
N VAL A 184 -8.42 -6.08 82.79
CA VAL A 184 -8.11 -6.59 84.14
C VAL A 184 -7.00 -7.64 84.32
N SER A 185 -5.73 -7.21 84.16
CA SER A 185 -4.66 -7.55 85.14
C SER A 185 -3.32 -6.80 85.03
N CYS A 186 -3.11 -5.83 84.14
CA CYS A 186 -1.80 -5.14 84.07
C CYS A 186 -1.86 -3.66 84.45
N CYS A 187 -1.62 -3.41 85.74
CA CYS A 187 -0.87 -2.24 86.22
C CYS A 187 0.56 -2.71 86.59
N ALA A 188 1.52 -1.78 86.56
CA ALA A 188 2.85 -1.82 87.18
C ALA A 188 4.03 -2.41 86.36
N LYS A 189 4.71 -1.56 85.57
CA LYS A 189 5.79 -0.68 86.05
C LYS A 189 6.04 0.47 85.08
#